data_AF-A0A1V6KG00-F1
#
_entry.id   AF-A0A1V6KG00-F1
#
_cell.length_a   1.000
_cell.length_b   1.000
_cell.length_c   1.000
_cell.angle_alpha   90.00
_cell.angle_beta   90.00
_cell.angle_gamma   90.00
#
_symmetry.space_group_name_H-M   'P 1'
#
loop_
_entity.id
_entity.type
_entity.pdbx_description
1 polymer ?
#
loop_
_entity_poly.entity_id
_entity_poly.type
_entity_poly.pdbx_seq_one_letter_code
_entity_poly.pdbx_strand_id
1 'polypeptide(L)'
;MIRNGFLQQSSFDRVDMYCAPQKQTLLLQCILTFHELAETAIKNGAPLPKVSALPIREKIVRLKSSLENDKVEEGRMVIQEIQVAFEQLGVTVQGAVLA
;
A
#
# COMPACT_ATOMS: atom_id res chain seq x y z
N MET A 1 -4.16 -3.97 -7.42
CA MET A 1 -4.32 -3.79 -5.96
C MET A 1 -5.74 -3.36 -5.61
N ILE A 2 -6.33 -2.35 -6.27
CA ILE A 2 -7.72 -1.90 -6.01
C ILE A 2 -8.74 -3.05 -5.97
N ARG A 3 -8.80 -3.89 -7.02
CA ARG A 3 -9.79 -4.98 -7.09
C ARG A 3 -9.71 -5.95 -5.90
N ASN A 4 -8.53 -6.52 -5.65
CA ASN A 4 -8.39 -7.63 -4.69
C ASN A 4 -8.03 -7.16 -3.27
N GLY A 5 -7.44 -5.97 -3.13
CA GLY A 5 -6.95 -5.42 -1.86
C GLY A 5 -7.87 -4.37 -1.24
N PHE A 6 -8.86 -3.86 -1.97
CA PHE A 6 -9.78 -2.82 -1.47
C PHE A 6 -11.26 -3.16 -1.77
N LEU A 7 -11.60 -3.45 -3.03
CA LEU A 7 -13.00 -3.66 -3.43
C LEU A 7 -13.55 -5.03 -3.02
N GLN A 8 -12.74 -6.08 -3.12
CA GLN A 8 -13.15 -7.41 -2.74
C GLN A 8 -13.00 -7.57 -1.22
N GLN A 9 -14.12 -7.84 -0.53
CA GLN A 9 -14.16 -8.16 0.90
C GLN A 9 -14.76 -9.55 1.10
N SER A 10 -14.20 -10.32 2.04
CA SER A 10 -14.70 -11.65 2.38
C SER A 10 -15.59 -11.58 3.61
N SER A 11 -16.88 -11.92 3.46
CA SER A 11 -17.81 -12.03 4.58
C SER A 11 -17.48 -13.17 5.55
N PHE A 12 -16.62 -14.10 5.15
CA PHE A 12 -16.21 -15.26 5.97
C PHE A 12 -14.89 -15.02 6.71
N ASP A 13 -14.15 -13.97 6.38
CA ASP A 13 -12.89 -13.64 7.04
C ASP A 13 -13.17 -12.78 8.28
N ARG A 14 -12.57 -13.14 9.43
CA ARG A 14 -12.88 -12.47 10.70
C ARG A 14 -12.46 -11.00 10.75
N VAL A 15 -11.44 -10.63 9.98
CA VAL A 15 -10.84 -9.28 9.99
C VAL A 15 -11.34 -8.45 8.81
N ASP A 16 -11.63 -9.09 7.67
CA ASP A 16 -12.07 -8.46 6.42
C ASP A 16 -13.60 -8.45 6.25
N MET A 17 -14.39 -9.10 7.12
CA MET A 17 -15.87 -9.01 7.07
C MET A 17 -16.41 -7.60 7.35
N TYR A 18 -15.64 -6.77 8.06
CA TYR A 18 -15.99 -5.40 8.42
C TYR A 18 -14.76 -4.52 8.42
N CYS A 19 -14.86 -3.35 7.78
CA CYS A 19 -13.79 -2.38 7.67
C CYS A 19 -14.26 -1.03 8.21
N ALA A 20 -13.65 -0.57 9.30
CA ALA A 20 -13.88 0.74 9.86
C ALA A 20 -13.39 1.83 8.91
N PRO A 21 -14.00 3.04 8.89
CA PRO A 21 -13.61 4.12 7.98
C PRO A 21 -12.12 4.47 8.03
N GLN A 22 -11.52 4.49 9.23
CA GLN A 22 -10.10 4.79 9.42
C GLN A 22 -9.21 3.74 8.75
N LYS A 23 -9.53 2.45 8.93
CA LYS A 23 -8.85 1.35 8.25
C LYS A 23 -9.04 1.45 6.74
N GLN A 24 -10.25 1.76 6.26
CA GLN A 24 -10.54 1.89 4.84
C GLN A 24 -9.68 2.99 4.19
N THR A 25 -9.60 4.16 4.82
CA THR A 25 -8.75 5.27 4.35
C THR A 25 -7.28 4.87 4.30
N LEU A 26 -6.78 4.17 5.33
CA LEU A 26 -5.40 3.69 5.35
C LEU A 26 -5.11 2.70 4.21
N LEU A 27 -6.00 1.73 3.96
CA LEU A 27 -5.84 0.76 2.87
C LEU A 27 -5.75 1.47 1.52
N LEU A 28 -6.62 2.46 1.30
CA LEU A 28 -6.59 3.26 0.08
C LEU A 28 -5.30 4.08 -0.03
N GLN A 29 -4.88 4.72 1.06
CA GLN A 29 -3.64 5.49 1.13
C GLN A 29 -2.44 4.63 0.75
N CYS A 30 -2.32 3.40 1.27
CA CYS A 30 -1.24 2.48 0.91
C CYS A 30 -1.21 2.18 -0.60
N ILE A 31 -2.39 1.96 -1.22
CA ILE A 31 -2.49 1.67 -2.65
C ILE A 31 -2.09 2.90 -3.48
N LEU A 32 -2.52 4.10 -3.08
CA LEU A 32 -2.21 5.35 -3.77
C LEU A 32 -0.73 5.71 -3.63
N THR A 33 -0.15 5.61 -2.44
CA THR A 33 1.28 5.85 -2.22
C THR A 33 2.15 4.92 -3.07
N PHE A 34 1.81 3.63 -3.15
CA PHE A 34 2.52 2.72 -4.06
C PHE A 34 2.39 3.18 -5.52
N HIS A 35 1.20 3.62 -5.94
CA HIS A 35 0.96 4.05 -7.31
C HIS A 35 1.78 5.28 -7.69
N GLU A 36 1.80 6.31 -6.85
CA GLU A 36 2.55 7.55 -7.06
C GLU A 36 4.06 7.29 -7.15
N LEU A 37 4.60 6.45 -6.26
CA LEU A 37 6.00 6.07 -6.27
C LEU A 37 6.35 5.18 -7.47
N ALA A 38 5.47 4.23 -7.84
CA ALA A 38 5.64 3.40 -9.02
C ALA A 38 5.65 4.24 -10.31
N GLU A 39 4.74 5.20 -10.43
CA GLU A 39 4.69 6.09 -11.57
C GLU A 39 5.96 6.93 -11.67
N THR A 40 6.42 7.50 -10.56
CA THR A 40 7.67 8.26 -10.47
C THR A 40 8.88 7.39 -10.83
N ALA A 41 8.94 6.16 -10.31
CA ALA A 41 10.01 5.20 -10.61
C ALA A 41 10.11 4.92 -12.11
N ILE A 42 8.97 4.64 -12.75
CA ILE A 42 8.91 4.32 -14.17
C ILE A 42 9.29 5.55 -15.01
N LYS A 43 8.81 6.76 -14.65
CA LYS A 43 9.20 8.01 -15.30
C LYS A 43 10.72 8.27 -15.21
N ASN A 44 11.35 7.86 -14.11
CA ASN A 44 12.80 7.96 -13.90
C ASN A 44 13.60 6.82 -14.55
N GLY A 45 12.95 5.95 -15.34
CA GLY A 45 13.62 4.88 -16.10
C GLY A 45 13.71 3.54 -15.39
N ALA A 46 13.06 3.36 -14.24
CA ALA A 46 12.99 2.05 -13.59
C ALA A 46 12.19 1.05 -14.46
N PRO A 47 12.71 -0.17 -14.73
CA PRO A 47 11.98 -1.16 -15.50
C PRO A 47 10.69 -1.61 -14.79
N LEU A 48 9.56 -1.60 -15.51
CA LEU A 48 8.26 -2.05 -14.99
C LEU A 48 8.30 -3.46 -14.33
N PRO A 49 9.05 -4.45 -14.85
CA PRO A 49 9.16 -5.76 -14.19
C PRO A 49 9.77 -5.68 -12.78
N LYS A 50 10.72 -4.77 -12.52
CA LYS A 50 11.32 -4.60 -11.20
C LYS A 50 10.31 -4.01 -10.20
N VAL A 51 9.56 -3.00 -10.62
CA VAL A 51 8.50 -2.39 -9.79
C VAL A 51 7.39 -3.40 -9.50
N SER A 52 6.98 -4.17 -10.52
CA SER A 52 5.93 -5.19 -10.38
C SER A 52 6.33 -6.35 -9.48
N ALA A 53 7.64 -6.67 -9.41
CA ALA A 53 8.19 -7.73 -8.57
C ALA A 53 8.40 -7.33 -7.10
N LEU A 54 8.12 -6.08 -6.72
CA LEU A 54 8.29 -5.65 -5.34
C LEU A 54 7.40 -6.47 -4.37
N PRO A 55 7.97 -7.06 -3.30
CA PRO A 55 7.24 -7.91 -2.36
C PRO A 55 6.17 -7.13 -1.57
N ILE A 56 6.36 -5.82 -1.40
CA ILE A 56 5.42 -4.93 -0.71
C ILE A 56 4.02 -4.96 -1.34
N ARG A 57 3.91 -5.28 -2.64
CA ARG A 57 2.63 -5.37 -3.36
C ARG A 57 1.70 -6.41 -2.74
N GLU A 58 2.24 -7.55 -2.32
CA GLU A 58 1.46 -8.60 -1.68
C GLU A 58 1.04 -8.21 -0.26
N LYS A 59 1.95 -7.54 0.48
CA LYS A 59 1.65 -7.01 1.82
C LYS A 59 0.50 -6.00 1.79
N ILE A 60 0.49 -5.06 0.83
CA ILE A 60 -0.62 -4.11 0.64
C ILE A 60 -1.94 -4.83 0.40
N VAL A 61 -1.96 -5.84 -0.46
CA VAL A 61 -3.20 -6.58 -0.80
C VAL A 61 -3.73 -7.37 0.40
N ARG A 62 -2.85 -7.95 1.22
CA ARG A 62 -3.22 -8.73 2.41
C ARG A 62 -3.57 -7.86 3.63
N LEU A 63 -3.26 -6.57 3.59
CA LEU A 63 -3.44 -5.66 4.73
C LEU A 63 -4.90 -5.62 5.19
N LYS A 64 -5.87 -5.78 4.28
CA LYS A 64 -7.30 -5.83 4.61
C LYS A 64 -7.69 -6.98 5.57
N SER A 65 -7.00 -8.12 5.50
CA SER A 65 -7.28 -9.31 6.33
C SER A 65 -6.25 -9.52 7.44
N SER A 66 -5.11 -8.82 7.41
CA SER A 66 -4.09 -8.91 8.47
C SER A 66 -4.17 -7.79 9.51
N LEU A 67 -4.79 -6.64 9.16
CA LEU A 67 -4.88 -5.48 10.04
C LEU A 67 -6.24 -5.40 10.72
N GLU A 68 -6.27 -5.46 12.04
CA GLU A 68 -7.48 -5.25 12.83
C GLU A 68 -7.93 -3.78 12.80
N ASN A 69 -9.22 -3.54 13.03
CA ASN A 69 -9.81 -2.20 12.88
C ASN A 69 -9.32 -1.17 13.91
N ASP A 70 -8.82 -1.64 15.05
CA ASP A 70 -8.25 -0.84 16.14
C ASP A 70 -6.73 -0.61 16.01
N LYS A 71 -6.07 -1.31 15.08
CA LYS A 71 -4.60 -1.26 14.87
C LYS A 71 -4.17 -0.36 13.71
N VAL A 72 -4.98 0.64 13.36
CA VAL A 72 -4.71 1.54 12.21
C VAL A 72 -3.33 2.20 12.30
N GLU A 73 -2.88 2.54 13.50
CA GLU A 73 -1.56 3.16 13.71
C GLU A 73 -0.40 2.20 13.34
N GLU A 74 -0.52 0.91 13.65
CA GLU A 74 0.46 -0.10 13.20
C GLU A 74 0.50 -0.20 11.68
N GLY A 75 -0.67 -0.09 11.05
CA GLY A 75 -0.80 -0.13 9.60
C GLY A 75 -0.16 1.07 8.88
N ARG A 76 0.03 2.21 9.56
CA ARG A 76 0.78 3.36 8.99
C ARG A 76 2.25 3.03 8.73
N MET A 77 2.83 2.07 9.46
CA MET A 77 4.19 1.61 9.20
C MET A 77 4.35 1.02 7.79
N VAL A 78 3.27 0.49 7.20
CA VAL A 78 3.29 -0.03 5.83
C VAL A 78 3.57 1.08 4.82
N ILE A 79 3.12 2.30 5.06
CA ILE A 79 3.42 3.45 4.21
C ILE A 79 4.92 3.73 4.18
N GLN A 80 5.58 3.64 5.35
CA GLN A 80 7.03 3.79 5.45
C GLN A 80 7.77 2.66 4.74
N GLU A 81 7.30 1.42 4.88
CA GLU A 81 7.87 0.29 4.16
C GLU A 81 7.74 0.42 2.64
N ILE A 82 6.64 0.99 2.15
CA ILE A 82 6.47 1.31 0.72
C ILE A 82 7.55 2.30 0.29
N GLN A 83 7.76 3.38 1.03
CA GLN A 83 8.79 4.38 0.72
C GLN A 83 10.18 3.74 0.65
N VAL A 84 10.57 2.98 1.68
CA VAL A 84 11.86 2.26 1.73
C VAL A 84 12.01 1.28 0.56
N ALA A 85 10.95 0.57 0.17
CA ALA A 85 10.99 -0.36 -0.96
C ALA A 85 11.30 0.34 -2.30
N PHE A 86 10.85 1.59 -2.47
CA PHE A 86 11.14 2.39 -3.66
C PHE A 86 12.48 3.11 -3.61
N GLU A 87 12.97 3.50 -2.42
CA GLU A 87 14.32 4.01 -2.25
C GLU A 87 15.38 2.99 -2.70
N GLN A 88 15.19 1.70 -2.40
CA GLN A 88 16.07 0.62 -2.87
C GLN A 88 16.10 0.47 -4.39
N LEU A 89 15.09 0.97 -5.10
CA LEU A 89 15.05 1.02 -6.57
C LEU A 89 15.73 2.28 -7.15
N GLY A 90 16.29 3.15 -6.31
CA GLY A 90 16.93 4.40 -6.72
C GLY A 90 15.94 5.55 -6.95
N VAL A 91 14.73 5.46 -6.39
CA VAL A 91 13.70 6.50 -6.50
C VAL A 91 13.78 7.38 -5.26
N THR A 92 14.30 8.59 -5.40
CA THR A 92 14.26 9.58 -4.33
C THR A 92 12.84 10.12 -4.21
N VAL A 93 12.22 9.96 -3.04
CA VAL A 93 10.90 10.52 -2.75
C VAL A 93 11.01 12.05 -2.70
N GLN A 94 10.77 12.72 -3.83
CA GLN A 94 10.58 14.17 -3.84
C GLN A 94 9.10 14.49 -3.59
N GLY A 95 8.81 14.85 -2.34
CA GLY A 95 7.60 15.60 -1.99
C GLY A 95 6.34 14.76 -1.80
N ALA A 96 6.09 14.34 -0.57
CA ALA A 96 4.73 14.26 -0.03
C ALA A 96 4.75 14.85 1.38
N VAL A 97 5.01 16.16 1.46
CA VAL A 97 4.52 16.96 2.58
C VAL A 97 3.00 16.98 2.40
N LEU A 98 2.31 16.12 3.13
CA LEU A 98 0.89 16.33 3.41
C LEU A 98 0.85 17.38 4.52
N ALA A 99 0.46 18.59 4.12
CA ALA A 99 -0.01 19.66 4.99
C ALA A 99 -1.25 19.22 5.78
#